data_AF-A0A2Z6NY97-F1
#
_entry.id   AF-A0A2Z6NY97-F1
#
_cell.length_a   1.000
_cell.length_b   1.000
_cell.length_c   1.000
_cell.angle_alpha   90.00
_cell.angle_beta   90.00
_cell.angle_gamma   90.00
#
_symmetry.space_group_name_H-M   'P 1'
#
loop_
_entity.id
_entity.type
_entity.pdbx_description
1 polymer ?
#
loop_
_entity_poly.entity_id
_entity_poly.type
_entity_poly.pdbx_seq_one_letter_code
_entity_poly.pdbx_strand_id
1 'polypeptide(L)'
;MAYCLDGLKQLWISVATWCNTELSSSKQKQLPTGLKNPQAIARETVFSISEVEALYELFKKISSTVEDDGLITKEEFQLALFKSSKKHSLFAERVFDSFDRESHGVLDFKEFASALSVFHPIAPLDDKID
;
A
#
# COMPACT_ATOMS: atom_id res chain seq x y z
N MET A 1 18.37 -12.62 16.32
CA MET A 1 16.98 -12.58 15.81
C MET A 1 16.62 -11.13 15.48
N ALA A 2 17.18 -10.55 14.41
CA ALA A 2 17.12 -9.11 14.16
C ALA A 2 16.93 -8.75 12.67
N TYR A 3 16.29 -9.62 11.88
CA TYR A 3 16.20 -9.47 10.42
C TYR A 3 14.79 -9.20 9.87
N CYS A 4 13.75 -9.19 10.74
CA CYS A 4 12.35 -9.00 10.31
C CYS A 4 11.92 -7.53 10.19
N LEU A 5 12.51 -6.63 10.99
CA LEU A 5 12.14 -5.21 10.98
C LEU A 5 12.78 -4.43 9.82
N ASP A 6 13.75 -5.03 9.11
CA ASP A 6 14.40 -4.39 7.97
C ASP A 6 13.50 -4.28 6.75
N GLY A 7 12.63 -5.27 6.49
CA GLY A 7 11.73 -5.24 5.33
C GLY A 7 10.74 -4.08 5.36
N LEU A 8 10.10 -3.86 6.51
CA LEU A 8 9.14 -2.77 6.70
C LEU A 8 9.84 -1.41 6.72
N LYS A 9 11.05 -1.33 7.29
CA LYS A 9 11.89 -0.11 7.21
C LYS A 9 12.32 0.19 5.79
N GLN A 10 12.66 -0.82 4.98
CA GLN A 10 13.02 -0.64 3.57
C GLN A 10 11.82 -0.22 2.72
N LEU A 11 10.62 -0.73 3.04
CA LEU A 11 9.38 -0.24 2.45
C LEU A 11 9.20 1.26 2.78
N TRP A 12 9.37 1.63 4.05
CA TRP A 12 9.23 3.02 4.50
C TRP A 12 10.30 3.97 3.94
N ILE A 13 11.56 3.52 3.85
CA ILE A 13 12.66 4.27 3.22
C ILE A 13 12.40 4.41 1.72
N SER A 14 11.92 3.36 1.05
CA SER A 14 11.57 3.44 -0.38
C SER A 14 10.43 4.42 -0.63
N VAL A 15 9.40 4.42 0.23
CA VAL A 15 8.29 5.38 0.18
C VAL A 15 8.76 6.80 0.47
N ALA A 16 9.58 7.02 1.50
CA ALA A 16 10.08 8.34 1.88
C ALA A 16 11.06 8.93 0.84
N THR A 17 11.95 8.10 0.28
CA THR A 17 12.87 8.51 -0.79
C THR A 17 12.11 8.86 -2.06
N TRP A 18 11.00 8.14 -2.34
CA TRP A 18 10.14 8.38 -3.49
C TRP A 18 9.40 9.73 -3.41
N CYS A 19 8.89 10.12 -2.23
CA CYS A 19 8.23 11.43 -2.02
C CYS A 19 9.14 12.64 -2.28
N ASN A 20 10.45 12.51 -2.05
CA ASN A 20 11.39 13.63 -2.24
C ASN A 20 11.69 13.94 -3.71
N THR A 21 11.59 12.94 -4.60
CA THR A 21 11.84 13.11 -6.05
C THR A 21 10.67 13.73 -6.82
N GLU A 22 9.44 13.66 -6.29
CA GLU A 22 8.21 14.11 -6.96
C GLU A 22 7.77 15.53 -6.56
N LEU A 23 8.26 16.09 -5.44
CA LEU A 23 7.85 17.43 -4.98
C LEU A 23 8.33 18.58 -5.89
N SER A 24 9.23 18.32 -6.85
CA SER A 24 9.71 19.35 -7.81
C SER A 24 8.89 19.42 -9.10
N SER A 25 8.00 18.44 -9.38
CA SER A 25 7.13 18.47 -10.57
C SER A 25 5.71 18.87 -10.18
N SER A 26 5.55 20.16 -9.86
CA SER A 26 4.25 20.81 -9.71
C SER A 26 3.33 20.52 -10.92
N LYS A 27 2.40 19.57 -10.77
CA LYS A 27 1.13 19.56 -11.50
C LYS A 27 -0.01 19.53 -10.50
N GLN A 28 -0.96 20.42 -10.75
CA GLN A 28 -2.15 20.76 -9.98
C GLN A 28 -2.71 19.62 -9.09
N LYS A 29 -3.10 20.03 -7.88
CA LYS A 29 -3.93 19.33 -6.88
C LYS A 29 -5.27 18.90 -7.47
N GLN A 30 -5.27 17.96 -8.42
CA GLN A 30 -6.45 17.28 -8.92
C GLN A 30 -6.56 15.95 -8.22
N LEU A 31 -7.75 15.64 -7.71
CA LEU A 31 -8.08 14.35 -7.10
C LEU A 31 -7.63 13.24 -8.06
N PRO A 32 -6.94 12.19 -7.58
CA PRO A 32 -6.55 11.07 -8.41
C PRO A 32 -7.71 10.53 -9.24
N THR A 33 -7.56 10.51 -10.57
CA THR A 33 -8.58 10.01 -11.49
C THR A 33 -8.94 8.57 -11.09
N GLY A 34 -10.20 8.33 -10.68
CA GLY A 34 -10.71 7.01 -10.28
C GLY A 34 -10.99 6.82 -8.78
N LEU A 35 -10.44 7.67 -7.89
CA LEU A 35 -10.67 7.54 -6.45
C LEU A 35 -12.08 8.03 -6.06
N LYS A 36 -12.96 7.10 -5.67
CA LYS A 36 -14.30 7.44 -5.20
C LYS A 36 -14.26 7.71 -3.69
N ASN A 37 -14.54 8.96 -3.31
CA ASN A 37 -14.76 9.39 -1.92
C ASN A 37 -13.60 9.09 -0.95
N PRO A 38 -12.45 9.80 -1.06
CA PRO A 38 -11.32 9.63 -0.13
C PRO A 38 -11.69 9.90 1.34
N GLN A 39 -12.74 10.71 1.59
CA GLN A 39 -13.22 11.00 2.93
C GLN A 39 -13.78 9.77 3.66
N ALA A 40 -14.35 8.80 2.93
CA ALA A 40 -14.82 7.56 3.54
C ALA A 40 -13.65 6.74 4.08
N ILE A 41 -12.61 6.53 3.26
CA ILE A 41 -11.40 5.79 3.67
C ILE A 41 -10.67 6.51 4.81
N ALA A 42 -10.55 7.83 4.75
CA ALA A 42 -9.91 8.62 5.81
C ALA A 42 -10.67 8.56 7.16
N ARG A 43 -11.97 8.26 7.16
CA ARG A 43 -12.75 8.07 8.40
C ARG A 43 -12.59 6.68 8.99
N GLU A 44 -12.29 5.69 8.15
CA GLU A 44 -12.12 4.28 8.52
C GLU A 44 -10.66 3.91 8.80
N THR A 45 -9.72 4.84 8.58
CA THR A 45 -8.28 4.63 8.74
C THR A 45 -7.65 5.77 9.56
N VAL A 46 -6.39 5.61 9.94
CA VAL A 46 -5.63 6.66 10.62
C VAL A 46 -5.07 7.72 9.67
N PHE A 47 -5.30 7.57 8.36
CA PHE A 47 -4.80 8.47 7.33
C PHE A 47 -5.70 9.70 7.18
N SER A 48 -5.07 10.85 6.97
CA SER A 48 -5.73 12.05 6.48
C SER A 48 -6.18 11.89 5.02
N ILE A 49 -7.09 12.76 4.57
CA ILE A 49 -7.58 12.75 3.18
C ILE A 49 -6.42 12.83 2.17
N SER A 50 -5.42 13.68 2.43
CA SER A 50 -4.28 13.83 1.55
C SER A 50 -3.35 12.62 1.54
N GLU A 51 -3.22 11.91 2.66
CA GLU A 51 -2.50 10.63 2.70
C GLU A 51 -3.24 9.53 1.95
N VAL A 52 -4.58 9.50 2.03
CA VAL A 52 -5.40 8.58 1.22
C VAL A 52 -5.23 8.85 -0.27
N GLU A 53 -5.20 10.11 -0.70
CA GLU A 53 -4.94 10.47 -2.10
C GLU A 53 -3.55 10.00 -2.56
N ALA A 54 -2.52 10.20 -1.73
CA ALA A 54 -1.17 9.73 -2.02
C ALA A 54 -1.08 8.19 -2.06
N LEU A 55 -1.78 7.50 -1.16
CA LEU A 55 -1.88 6.04 -1.16
C LEU A 55 -2.57 5.52 -2.41
N TYR A 56 -3.55 6.24 -2.95
CA TYR A 56 -4.21 5.84 -4.18
C TYR A 56 -3.30 5.96 -5.40
N GLU A 57 -2.42 6.95 -5.46
CA GLU A 57 -1.38 7.01 -6.50
C GLU A 57 -0.40 5.83 -6.41
N LEU A 58 -0.02 5.44 -5.19
CA LEU A 58 0.79 4.24 -4.97
C LEU A 58 0.04 2.98 -5.42
N PHE A 59 -1.24 2.86 -5.06
CA PHE A 59 -2.10 1.74 -5.45
C PHE A 59 -2.15 1.58 -6.96
N LYS A 60 -2.51 2.65 -7.69
CA LYS A 60 -2.58 2.63 -9.16
C LYS A 60 -1.28 2.17 -9.81
N LYS A 61 -0.15 2.60 -9.27
CA LYS A 61 1.16 2.22 -9.80
C LYS A 61 1.44 0.72 -9.60
N ILE A 62 0.99 0.14 -8.50
CA ILE A 62 1.15 -1.30 -8.24
C ILE A 62 0.15 -2.09 -9.09
N SER A 63 -1.13 -1.71 -9.08
CA SER A 63 -2.26 -2.37 -9.76
C SER A 63 -2.29 -2.22 -11.28
N SER A 64 -1.20 -1.76 -11.88
CA SER A 64 -1.02 -1.64 -13.33
C SER A 64 0.34 -2.18 -13.77
N THR A 65 1.04 -2.88 -12.85
CA THR A 65 2.38 -3.39 -13.12
C THR A 65 2.35 -4.62 -14.03
N VAL A 66 1.35 -5.49 -13.87
CA VAL A 66 1.16 -6.66 -14.72
C VAL A 66 -0.09 -6.50 -15.59
N GLU A 67 -1.23 -6.16 -14.98
CA GLU A 67 -2.49 -5.90 -15.68
C GLU A 67 -3.13 -4.63 -15.12
N ASP A 68 -3.64 -3.74 -15.99
CA ASP A 68 -4.28 -2.48 -15.58
C ASP A 68 -5.79 -2.68 -15.40
N ASP A 69 -6.17 -3.45 -14.38
CA ASP A 69 -7.56 -3.75 -14.02
C ASP A 69 -8.05 -3.00 -12.77
N GLY A 70 -7.14 -2.30 -12.08
CA GLY A 70 -7.42 -1.57 -10.85
C GLY A 70 -7.51 -2.45 -9.61
N LEU A 71 -6.91 -3.65 -9.64
CA LEU A 71 -6.74 -4.56 -8.51
C LEU A 71 -5.27 -4.89 -8.33
N ILE A 72 -4.83 -5.20 -7.11
CA ILE A 72 -3.47 -5.67 -6.87
C ILE A 72 -3.49 -7.19 -6.72
N THR A 73 -2.86 -7.88 -7.66
CA THR A 73 -2.64 -9.33 -7.57
C THR A 73 -1.47 -9.69 -6.64
N LYS A 74 -1.38 -10.96 -6.22
CA LYS A 74 -0.22 -11.47 -5.48
C LYS A 74 1.10 -11.24 -6.22
N GLU A 75 1.08 -11.34 -7.56
CA GLU A 75 2.27 -11.12 -8.38
C GLU A 75 2.72 -9.66 -8.36
N GLU A 76 1.79 -8.73 -8.56
CA GLU A 76 2.08 -7.28 -8.53
C GLU A 76 2.55 -6.82 -7.16
N PHE A 77 1.95 -7.35 -6.09
CA PHE A 77 2.39 -7.09 -4.74
C PHE A 77 3.84 -7.56 -4.50
N GLN A 78 4.19 -8.77 -4.93
CA GLN A 78 5.56 -9.28 -4.83
C GLN A 78 6.55 -8.47 -5.68
N LEU A 79 6.14 -8.03 -6.87
CA LEU A 79 6.92 -7.13 -7.72
C LEU A 79 7.17 -5.79 -7.03
N ALA A 80 6.17 -5.22 -6.36
CA ALA A 80 6.32 -3.98 -5.60
C ALA A 80 7.31 -4.12 -4.43
N LEU A 81 7.25 -5.26 -3.71
CA LEU A 81 8.12 -5.52 -2.55
C LEU A 81 9.57 -5.84 -2.92
N PHE A 82 9.78 -6.68 -3.96
CA PHE A 82 11.10 -7.25 -4.24
C PHE A 82 11.69 -6.85 -5.60
N LYS A 83 10.95 -6.10 -6.42
CA LYS A 83 11.27 -5.81 -7.82
C LYS A 83 11.47 -7.09 -8.65
N SER A 84 10.85 -8.20 -8.22
CA SER A 84 10.93 -9.51 -8.87
C SER A 84 9.79 -10.42 -8.39
N SER A 85 9.06 -11.03 -9.32
CA SER A 85 8.03 -12.04 -9.03
C SER A 85 8.60 -13.46 -8.86
N LYS A 86 9.89 -13.68 -9.14
CA LYS A 86 10.53 -15.01 -9.05
C LYS A 86 10.90 -15.42 -7.63
N LYS A 87 10.76 -14.52 -6.66
CA LYS A 87 11.06 -14.79 -5.25
C LYS A 87 9.79 -15.22 -4.54
N HIS A 88 9.60 -16.53 -4.40
CA HIS A 88 8.62 -17.07 -3.47
C HIS A 88 9.04 -16.70 -2.04
N SER A 89 8.34 -15.72 -1.46
CA SER A 89 8.57 -15.25 -0.10
C SER A 89 7.34 -15.57 0.73
N LEU A 90 7.48 -16.49 1.69
CA LEU A 90 6.43 -16.80 2.67
C LEU A 90 6.00 -15.54 3.43
N PHE A 91 6.92 -14.57 3.61
CA PHE A 91 6.57 -13.28 4.20
C PHE A 91 5.59 -12.52 3.32
N ALA A 92 5.86 -12.37 2.02
CA ALA A 92 4.96 -11.63 1.13
C ALA A 92 3.61 -12.34 0.97
N GLU A 93 3.61 -13.67 0.96
CA GLU A 93 2.39 -14.47 0.94
C GLU A 93 1.53 -14.22 2.18
N ARG A 94 2.12 -14.31 3.38
CA ARG A 94 1.39 -14.06 4.64
C ARG A 94 0.92 -12.62 4.80
N VAL A 95 1.75 -11.65 4.39
CA VAL A 95 1.35 -10.24 4.41
C VAL A 95 0.21 -9.99 3.42
N PHE A 96 0.29 -10.54 2.21
CA PHE A 96 -0.81 -10.41 1.25
C PHE A 96 -2.11 -11.03 1.81
N ASP A 97 -2.04 -12.25 2.35
CA ASP A 97 -3.21 -12.92 2.93
C ASP A 97 -3.80 -12.11 4.11
N SER A 98 -2.98 -11.37 4.88
CA SER A 98 -3.49 -10.45 5.92
C SER A 98 -4.16 -9.19 5.37
N PHE A 99 -3.86 -8.82 4.12
CA PHE A 99 -4.44 -7.65 3.46
C PHE A 99 -5.76 -8.03 2.76
N ASP A 100 -5.83 -9.24 2.17
CA ASP A 100 -6.97 -9.81 1.43
C ASP A 100 -8.01 -10.38 2.41
N ARG A 101 -8.73 -9.48 3.10
CA ARG A 101 -9.70 -9.83 4.15
C ARG A 101 -10.84 -10.67 3.59
N GLU A 102 -11.22 -10.42 2.35
CA GLU A 102 -12.29 -11.17 1.67
C GLU A 102 -11.79 -12.49 1.05
N SER A 103 -10.47 -12.77 1.10
CA SER A 103 -9.83 -14.00 0.62
C SER A 103 -10.14 -14.32 -0.84
N HIS A 104 -10.21 -13.30 -1.67
CA HIS A 104 -10.53 -13.40 -3.10
C HIS A 104 -9.30 -13.38 -4.03
N GLY A 105 -8.09 -13.29 -3.46
CA GLY A 105 -6.81 -13.44 -4.16
C GLY A 105 -6.29 -12.17 -4.82
N VAL A 106 -7.00 -11.06 -4.68
CA VAL A 106 -6.65 -9.71 -5.16
C VAL A 106 -6.83 -8.72 -4.02
N LEU A 107 -6.38 -7.46 -4.19
CA LEU A 107 -6.67 -6.39 -3.25
C LEU A 107 -7.31 -5.23 -3.99
N ASP A 108 -8.47 -4.78 -3.51
CA ASP A 108 -8.99 -3.48 -3.92
C ASP A 108 -8.31 -2.33 -3.15
N PHE A 109 -8.63 -1.10 -3.51
CA PHE A 109 -8.03 0.07 -2.83
C PHE A 109 -8.40 0.16 -1.35
N LYS A 110 -9.62 -0.25 -0.98
CA LYS A 110 -10.09 -0.17 0.40
C LYS A 110 -9.34 -1.15 1.28
N GLU A 111 -9.16 -2.39 0.84
CA GLU A 111 -8.37 -3.40 1.53
C GLU A 111 -6.92 -2.96 1.66
N PHE A 112 -6.32 -2.48 0.57
CA PHE A 112 -4.95 -1.96 0.56
C PHE A 112 -4.75 -0.82 1.58
N ALA A 113 -5.63 0.19 1.58
CA ALA A 113 -5.54 1.32 2.50
C ALA A 113 -5.81 0.91 3.95
N SER A 114 -6.81 0.04 4.19
CA SER A 114 -7.16 -0.44 5.52
C SER A 114 -6.04 -1.28 6.14
N ALA A 115 -5.40 -2.14 5.35
CA ALA A 115 -4.29 -2.95 5.80
C ALA A 115 -3.06 -2.08 6.11
N LEU A 116 -2.73 -1.10 5.27
CA LEU A 116 -1.62 -0.18 5.54
C LEU A 116 -1.86 0.73 6.75
N SER A 117 -3.12 1.01 7.09
CA SER A 117 -3.48 1.80 8.27
C SER A 117 -2.93 1.17 9.56
N VAL A 118 -2.95 -0.17 9.66
CA VAL A 118 -2.42 -0.90 10.82
C VAL A 118 -0.91 -0.66 10.98
N PHE A 119 -0.16 -0.58 9.88
CA PHE A 119 1.28 -0.37 9.91
C PHE A 119 1.67 1.09 10.14
N HIS A 120 0.71 2.01 10.23
CA HIS A 120 1.02 3.41 10.46
C HIS A 120 1.69 3.60 11.83
N PRO A 121 2.71 4.48 11.97
CA PRO A 121 3.41 4.67 13.23
C PRO A 121 2.50 5.11 14.38
N ILE A 122 1.46 5.89 14.06
CA ILE A 122 0.50 6.40 15.06
C ILE A 122 -0.66 5.44 15.35
N ALA A 123 -0.80 4.36 14.57
CA ALA A 123 -1.85 3.39 14.83
C ALA A 123 -1.62 2.73 16.21
N PRO A 124 -2.69 2.52 17.00
CA PRO A 124 -2.65 1.81 18.26
C PRO A 124 -1.86 0.50 18.18
N LEU A 125 -1.20 0.13 19.27
CA LEU A 125 -0.46 -1.13 19.29
C LEU A 125 -1.43 -2.33 19.21
N ASP A 126 -2.62 -2.21 19.80
CA ASP A 126 -3.63 -3.27 19.80
C ASP A 126 -4.05 -3.63 18.36
N ASP A 127 -4.20 -2.64 17.48
CA ASP A 127 -4.51 -2.85 16.06
C ASP A 127 -3.44 -3.65 15.30
N LYS A 128 -2.21 -3.75 15.84
CA LYS A 128 -1.05 -4.41 15.20
C LYS A 128 -0.83 -5.85 15.65
N ILE A 129 -1.53 -6.29 16.69
CA ILE A 129 -1.31 -7.60 17.33
C ILE A 129 -2.36 -8.63 16.89
N ASP A 130 -3.48 -8.17 16.33
CA ASP A 130 -4.55 -8.98 15.74
C ASP A 130 -4.28 -9.37 14.28
#